data_AF-A0A397RYQ3-F1
#
_entry.id   AF-A0A397RYQ3-F1
#
_cell.length_a   1.000
_cell.length_b   1.000
_cell.length_c   1.000
_cell.angle_alpha   90.00
_cell.angle_beta   90.00
_cell.angle_gamma   90.00
#
_symmetry.space_group_name_H-M   'P 1'
#
loop_
_entity.id
_entity.type
_entity.pdbx_description
1 polymer ?
#
loop_
_entity_poly.entity_id
_entity_poly.type
_entity_poly.pdbx_seq_one_letter_code
_entity_poly.pdbx_strand_id
1 'polypeptide(L)'
;MIQIFASEILEKYVKPVFLKNIDKRSGGEIVQGSNLLYWCILHLKDEEIEKIIGLIIPPTLSLIDDYNVKFKTRGVSILNHLLKELKLDIIQRTGLGEVFHEALSKCLSYQSEESHVSLLHQSFSAIISLISLTEKPNSETRYIKYEQILSNNVVKGFIFSGDKIVIRIILLQQIPKLSQELGIVMVKYLHELVQAICDSLEITFEFTNKEQIIKLHCAAAKGLEKIISTCWPRIPQYRGHILKSVATSWCQTMRIESNNDTLKKSLPKICQLLKLACAQNNVNMEKDIQALLELDHKMFEPLLN
;
A
#
# COMPACT_ATOMS: atom_id res chain seq x y z
N MET A 1 -37.39 -3.01 -8.74
CA MET A 1 -37.81 -4.20 -7.95
C MET A 1 -36.69 -4.62 -6.98
N ILE A 2 -35.44 -4.75 -7.45
CA ILE A 2 -34.28 -5.08 -6.60
C ILE A 2 -34.04 -4.02 -5.50
N GLN A 3 -34.11 -2.72 -5.82
CA GLN A 3 -33.96 -1.66 -4.82
C GLN A 3 -34.94 -1.76 -3.64
N ILE A 4 -36.23 -1.96 -3.90
CA ILE A 4 -37.27 -2.05 -2.86
C ILE A 4 -36.98 -3.25 -1.96
N PHE A 5 -36.64 -4.38 -2.57
CA PHE A 5 -36.26 -5.59 -1.85
C PHE A 5 -35.00 -5.38 -0.99
N ALA A 6 -33.98 -4.71 -1.51
CA ALA A 6 -32.76 -4.39 -0.76
C ALA A 6 -33.04 -3.43 0.41
N SER A 7 -33.84 -2.38 0.19
CA SER A 7 -34.23 -1.45 1.26
C SER A 7 -34.96 -2.17 2.40
N GLU A 8 -35.92 -3.05 2.06
CA GLU A 8 -36.62 -3.85 3.06
C GLU A 8 -35.68 -4.81 3.80
N ILE A 9 -34.75 -5.45 3.09
CA ILE A 9 -33.76 -6.33 3.72
C ILE A 9 -32.88 -5.54 4.71
N LEU A 10 -32.35 -4.41 4.26
CA LEU A 10 -31.47 -3.57 5.08
C LEU A 10 -32.21 -3.06 6.31
N GLU A 11 -33.46 -2.64 6.16
CA GLU A 11 -34.24 -2.08 7.27
C GLU A 11 -34.71 -3.14 8.27
N LYS A 12 -35.15 -4.31 7.80
CA LYS A 12 -35.70 -5.37 8.66
C LYS A 12 -34.63 -6.27 9.28
N TYR A 13 -33.52 -6.53 8.58
CA TYR A 13 -32.56 -7.55 8.99
C TYR A 13 -31.15 -7.02 9.28
N VAL A 14 -30.72 -5.92 8.65
CA VAL A 14 -29.37 -5.38 8.86
C VAL A 14 -29.38 -4.30 9.95
N LYS A 15 -30.22 -3.27 9.80
CA LYS A 15 -30.32 -2.13 10.72
C LYS A 15 -30.50 -2.55 12.19
N PRO A 16 -31.36 -3.52 12.56
CA PRO A 16 -31.53 -3.91 13.96
C PRO A 16 -30.27 -4.53 14.57
N VAL A 17 -29.46 -5.24 13.77
CA VAL A 17 -28.19 -5.83 14.24
C VAL A 17 -27.20 -4.72 14.57
N PHE A 18 -27.06 -3.72 13.69
CA PHE A 18 -26.06 -2.66 13.81
C PHE A 18 -26.51 -1.46 14.66
N LEU A 19 -27.78 -1.38 15.05
CA LEU A 19 -28.27 -0.42 16.06
C LEU A 19 -27.97 -0.86 17.50
N LYS A 20 -27.77 -2.16 17.74
CA LYS A 20 -27.32 -2.64 19.05
C LYS A 20 -25.91 -2.11 19.33
N ASN A 21 -25.62 -1.76 20.59
CA ASN A 21 -24.24 -1.52 21.05
C ASN A 21 -23.35 -2.70 20.65
N ILE A 22 -22.10 -2.42 20.27
CA ILE A 22 -21.13 -3.42 19.81
C ILE A 22 -21.06 -4.60 20.81
N ASP A 23 -21.03 -4.31 22.11
CA ASP A 23 -20.93 -5.30 23.20
C ASP A 23 -22.15 -6.22 23.35
N LYS A 24 -23.29 -5.88 22.72
CA LYS A 24 -24.55 -6.63 22.82
C LYS A 24 -24.86 -7.46 21.57
N ARG A 25 -23.98 -7.45 20.57
CA ARG A 25 -24.19 -8.20 19.32
C ARG A 25 -23.64 -9.60 19.47
N SER A 26 -24.43 -10.61 19.11
CA SER A 26 -23.88 -11.97 18.98
C SER A 26 -23.06 -12.07 17.70
N GLY A 27 -21.95 -12.82 17.73
CA GLY A 27 -21.10 -12.99 16.54
C GLY A 27 -21.86 -13.54 15.33
N GLY A 28 -22.86 -14.41 15.56
CA GLY A 28 -23.72 -14.94 14.49
C GLY A 28 -24.59 -13.88 13.83
N GLU A 29 -25.17 -12.96 14.60
CA GLU A 29 -25.97 -11.84 14.07
C GLU A 29 -25.12 -10.92 13.19
N ILE A 30 -23.89 -10.58 13.62
CA ILE A 30 -22.98 -9.73 12.83
C ILE A 30 -22.62 -10.40 11.51
N VAL A 31 -22.31 -11.70 11.53
CA VAL A 31 -22.00 -12.46 10.31
C VAL A 31 -23.18 -12.39 9.33
N GLN A 32 -24.39 -12.70 9.78
CA GLN A 32 -25.59 -12.67 8.93
C GLN A 32 -25.88 -11.27 8.40
N GLY A 33 -25.86 -10.26 9.27
CA GLY A 33 -26.07 -8.86 8.90
C GLY A 33 -25.03 -8.36 7.90
N SER A 34 -23.76 -8.70 8.09
CA SER A 34 -22.67 -8.31 7.18
C SER A 34 -22.79 -8.97 5.80
N ASN A 35 -23.28 -10.23 5.75
CA ASN A 35 -23.48 -10.94 4.49
C ASN A 35 -24.66 -10.37 3.70
N LEU A 36 -25.77 -10.08 4.39
CA LEU A 36 -26.92 -9.42 3.77
C LEU A 36 -26.57 -8.02 3.27
N LEU A 37 -25.83 -7.25 4.07
CA LEU A 37 -25.33 -5.93 3.68
C LEU A 37 -24.48 -6.02 2.40
N TYR A 38 -23.48 -6.90 2.39
CA TYR A 38 -22.61 -7.07 1.22
C TYR A 38 -23.40 -7.53 -0.02
N TRP A 39 -24.32 -8.49 0.15
CA TRP A 39 -25.17 -8.97 -0.93
C TRP A 39 -26.03 -7.84 -1.51
N CYS A 40 -26.64 -7.00 -0.66
CA CYS A 40 -27.42 -5.86 -1.12
C CYS A 40 -26.57 -4.91 -1.96
N ILE A 41 -25.38 -4.53 -1.48
CA ILE A 41 -24.52 -3.57 -2.17
C ILE A 41 -24.06 -4.10 -3.53
N LEU A 42 -23.73 -5.39 -3.64
CA LEU A 42 -23.33 -6.02 -4.92
C LEU A 42 -24.42 -5.98 -6.01
N HIS A 43 -25.69 -5.80 -5.64
CA HIS A 43 -26.83 -5.84 -6.57
C HIS A 43 -27.48 -4.46 -6.78
N LEU A 44 -26.94 -3.41 -6.16
CA LEU A 44 -27.44 -2.05 -6.28
C LEU A 44 -26.52 -1.24 -7.20
N LYS A 45 -27.11 -0.32 -7.96
CA LYS A 45 -26.37 0.67 -8.77
C LYS A 45 -26.34 2.04 -8.11
N ASP A 46 -25.51 2.96 -8.60
CA ASP A 46 -25.27 4.30 -8.05
C ASP A 46 -26.55 5.02 -7.57
N GLU A 47 -27.57 5.13 -8.44
CA GLU A 47 -28.83 5.84 -8.15
C GLU A 47 -29.67 5.16 -7.06
N GLU A 48 -29.55 3.83 -6.95
CA GLU A 48 -30.24 3.04 -5.94
C GLU A 48 -29.50 3.15 -4.60
N ILE A 49 -28.17 3.09 -4.61
CA ILE A 49 -27.31 3.26 -3.43
C ILE A 49 -27.55 4.62 -2.79
N GLU A 50 -27.60 5.71 -3.58
CA GLU A 50 -27.82 7.07 -3.05
C GLU A 50 -29.11 7.17 -2.22
N LYS A 51 -30.19 6.56 -2.71
CA LYS A 51 -31.51 6.61 -2.05
C LYS A 51 -31.55 5.89 -0.70
N ILE A 52 -30.71 4.87 -0.50
CA ILE A 52 -30.66 4.06 0.72
C ILE A 52 -29.32 4.17 1.46
N ILE A 53 -28.51 5.19 1.13
CA ILE A 53 -27.16 5.37 1.68
C ILE A 53 -27.17 5.44 3.21
N GLY A 54 -28.22 6.05 3.80
CA GLY A 54 -28.41 6.12 5.25
C GLY A 54 -28.64 4.77 5.94
N LEU A 55 -28.97 3.71 5.19
CA LEU A 55 -29.09 2.34 5.69
C LEU A 55 -27.80 1.52 5.46
N ILE A 56 -26.93 1.95 4.54
CA ILE A 56 -25.71 1.24 4.15
C ILE A 56 -24.50 1.72 4.96
N ILE A 57 -24.33 3.04 5.08
CA ILE A 57 -23.13 3.62 5.67
C ILE A 57 -22.97 3.29 7.16
N PRO A 58 -24.00 3.45 8.02
CA PRO A 58 -23.82 3.17 9.44
C PRO A 58 -23.43 1.71 9.72
N PRO A 59 -24.06 0.68 9.12
CA PRO A 59 -23.59 -0.70 9.26
C PRO A 59 -22.17 -0.93 8.74
N THR A 60 -21.79 -0.27 7.64
CA THR A 60 -20.43 -0.39 7.07
C THR A 60 -19.38 0.17 8.04
N LEU A 61 -19.59 1.37 8.57
CA LEU A 61 -18.69 1.98 9.56
C LEU A 61 -18.67 1.15 10.86
N SER A 62 -19.82 0.65 11.28
CA SER A 62 -19.95 -0.23 12.44
C SER A 62 -19.14 -1.53 12.31
N LEU A 63 -19.01 -2.09 11.10
CA LEU A 63 -18.11 -3.20 10.82
C LEU A 63 -16.63 -2.77 10.87
N ILE A 64 -16.29 -1.59 10.34
CA ILE A 64 -14.92 -1.04 10.38
C ILE A 64 -14.49 -0.75 11.82
N ASP A 65 -15.40 -0.31 12.68
CA ASP A 65 -15.14 -0.01 14.09
C ASP A 65 -15.12 -1.26 14.99
N ASP A 66 -15.56 -2.42 14.49
CA ASP A 66 -15.64 -3.67 15.27
C ASP A 66 -14.28 -4.14 15.81
N TYR A 67 -14.22 -4.68 17.03
CA TYR A 67 -12.96 -5.15 17.63
C TYR A 67 -12.35 -6.35 16.87
N ASN A 68 -13.17 -7.15 16.20
CA ASN A 68 -12.74 -8.31 15.43
C ASN A 68 -12.24 -7.89 14.05
N VAL A 69 -10.97 -8.15 13.78
CA VAL A 69 -10.33 -7.77 12.52
C VAL A 69 -10.99 -8.41 11.28
N LYS A 70 -11.65 -9.57 11.41
CA LYS A 70 -12.41 -10.16 10.31
C LYS A 70 -13.57 -9.26 9.88
N PHE A 71 -14.30 -8.69 10.84
CA PHE A 71 -15.39 -7.75 10.57
C PHE A 71 -14.88 -6.41 10.08
N LYS A 72 -13.77 -5.90 10.64
CA LYS A 72 -13.09 -4.72 10.09
C LYS A 72 -12.73 -4.88 8.62
N THR A 73 -12.09 -6.00 8.29
CA THR A 73 -11.67 -6.33 6.92
C THR A 73 -12.89 -6.39 5.99
N ARG A 74 -14.00 -6.98 6.47
CA ARG A 74 -15.26 -7.03 5.72
C ARG A 74 -15.85 -5.64 5.48
N GLY A 75 -15.84 -4.78 6.50
CA GLY A 75 -16.28 -3.38 6.39
C GLY A 75 -15.44 -2.58 5.40
N VAL A 76 -14.12 -2.71 5.43
CA VAL A 76 -13.21 -2.07 4.45
C VAL A 76 -13.42 -2.63 3.04
N SER A 77 -13.68 -3.93 2.89
CA SER A 77 -14.04 -4.54 1.60
C SER A 77 -15.34 -3.95 1.03
N ILE A 78 -16.35 -3.75 1.88
CA ILE A 78 -17.62 -3.12 1.49
C ILE A 78 -17.37 -1.67 1.07
N LEU A 79 -16.62 -0.91 1.87
CA LEU A 79 -16.29 0.48 1.58
C LEU A 79 -15.52 0.62 0.25
N ASN A 80 -14.55 -0.26 -0.01
CA ASN A 80 -13.84 -0.31 -1.30
C ASN A 80 -14.78 -0.49 -2.50
N HIS A 81 -15.83 -1.29 -2.34
CA HIS A 81 -16.83 -1.45 -3.40
C HIS A 81 -17.69 -0.20 -3.54
N LEU A 82 -18.16 0.37 -2.41
CA LEU A 82 -18.94 1.61 -2.41
C LEU A 82 -18.18 2.78 -3.07
N LEU A 83 -16.86 2.90 -2.84
CA LEU A 83 -16.06 3.96 -3.48
C LEU A 83 -15.97 3.85 -5.01
N LYS A 84 -16.32 2.69 -5.60
CA LYS A 84 -16.38 2.50 -7.05
C LYS A 84 -17.73 2.87 -7.64
N GLU A 85 -18.80 2.72 -6.87
CA GLU A 85 -20.19 2.97 -7.30
C GLU A 85 -20.70 4.35 -6.82
N LEU A 86 -20.08 4.96 -5.81
CA LEU A 86 -20.51 6.27 -5.31
C LEU A 86 -19.93 7.39 -6.18
N LYS A 87 -20.82 8.28 -6.63
CA LYS A 87 -20.44 9.53 -7.29
C LYS A 87 -19.81 10.51 -6.29
N LEU A 88 -18.87 11.31 -6.79
CA LEU A 88 -18.13 12.29 -5.99
C LEU A 88 -19.04 13.34 -5.32
N ASP A 89 -20.09 13.79 -6.02
CA ASP A 89 -21.05 14.77 -5.53
C ASP A 89 -21.79 14.28 -4.27
N ILE A 90 -22.14 13.00 -4.22
CA ILE A 90 -22.78 12.38 -3.05
C ILE A 90 -21.83 12.42 -1.86
N ILE A 91 -20.57 12.00 -2.04
CA ILE A 91 -19.57 11.96 -0.96
C ILE A 91 -19.31 13.37 -0.39
N GLN A 92 -19.24 14.37 -1.27
CA GLN A 92 -19.03 15.77 -0.87
C GLN A 92 -20.24 16.35 -0.13
N ARG A 93 -21.46 16.19 -0.68
CA ARG A 93 -22.69 16.75 -0.08
C ARG A 93 -23.04 16.14 1.26
N THR A 94 -22.70 14.87 1.46
CA THR A 94 -22.99 14.13 2.69
C THR A 94 -21.91 14.29 3.76
N GLY A 95 -20.74 14.86 3.42
CA GLY A 95 -19.60 14.96 4.33
C GLY A 95 -18.93 13.62 4.65
N LEU A 96 -19.24 12.56 3.90
CA LEU A 96 -18.74 11.21 4.17
C LEU A 96 -17.24 11.05 3.90
N GLY A 97 -16.64 11.95 3.11
CA GLY A 97 -15.21 11.90 2.78
C GLY A 97 -14.31 11.86 4.02
N GLU A 98 -14.51 12.76 4.97
CA GLU A 98 -13.71 12.81 6.21
C GLU A 98 -14.00 11.62 7.13
N VAL A 99 -15.27 11.20 7.22
CA VAL A 99 -15.68 10.04 8.03
C VAL A 99 -15.01 8.76 7.55
N PHE A 100 -14.99 8.54 6.22
CA PHE A 100 -14.30 7.40 5.62
C PHE A 100 -12.79 7.50 5.79
N HIS A 101 -12.23 8.70 5.65
CA HIS A 101 -10.80 8.91 5.83
C HIS A 101 -10.37 8.56 7.25
N GLU A 102 -11.06 9.06 8.28
CA GLU A 102 -10.76 8.76 9.68
C GLU A 102 -10.87 7.27 9.99
N ALA A 103 -11.94 6.62 9.52
CA ALA A 103 -12.15 5.18 9.73
C ALA A 103 -11.01 4.35 9.08
N LEU A 104 -10.63 4.68 7.85
CA LEU A 104 -9.55 3.98 7.13
C LEU A 104 -8.17 4.25 7.72
N SER A 105 -7.90 5.49 8.17
CA SER A 105 -6.64 5.84 8.84
C SER A 105 -6.43 5.00 10.10
N LYS A 106 -7.49 4.73 10.88
CA LYS A 106 -7.42 3.83 12.04
C LYS A 106 -7.08 2.39 11.62
N CYS A 107 -7.62 1.89 10.52
CA CYS A 107 -7.28 0.55 10.04
C CYS A 107 -5.81 0.41 9.61
N LEU A 108 -5.18 1.48 9.13
CA LEU A 108 -3.77 1.47 8.75
C LEU A 108 -2.79 1.36 9.93
N SER A 109 -3.24 1.49 11.19
CA SER A 109 -2.39 1.25 12.35
C SER A 109 -2.25 -0.24 12.71
N TYR A 110 -3.01 -1.13 12.06
CA TYR A 110 -2.97 -2.58 12.30
C TYR A 110 -1.79 -3.24 11.58
N GLN A 111 -0.57 -2.85 11.95
CA GLN A 111 0.68 -3.31 11.33
C GLN A 111 1.46 -4.29 12.21
N SER A 112 1.03 -4.53 13.45
CA SER A 112 1.79 -5.34 14.39
C SER A 112 1.59 -6.86 14.23
N GLU A 113 0.59 -7.32 13.47
CA GLU A 113 0.31 -8.76 13.35
C GLU A 113 0.11 -9.20 11.90
N GLU A 114 0.68 -10.35 11.53
CA GLU A 114 0.53 -10.91 10.18
C GLU A 114 -0.91 -11.34 9.88
N SER A 115 -1.67 -11.71 10.91
CA SER A 115 -3.11 -11.99 10.83
C SER A 115 -3.91 -10.80 10.26
N HIS A 116 -3.39 -9.57 10.35
CA HIS A 116 -4.06 -8.34 9.95
C HIS A 116 -3.65 -7.83 8.55
N VAL A 117 -2.77 -8.57 7.85
CA VAL A 117 -2.26 -8.22 6.51
C VAL A 117 -3.37 -7.93 5.51
N SER A 118 -4.46 -8.71 5.54
CA SER A 118 -5.61 -8.49 4.64
C SER A 118 -6.32 -7.15 4.91
N LEU A 119 -6.51 -6.80 6.20
CA LEU A 119 -7.06 -5.51 6.60
C LEU A 119 -6.16 -4.37 6.11
N LEU A 120 -4.84 -4.48 6.37
CA LEU A 120 -3.87 -3.45 6.02
C LEU A 120 -3.84 -3.18 4.51
N HIS A 121 -3.74 -4.24 3.70
CA HIS A 121 -3.73 -4.14 2.24
C HIS A 121 -5.01 -3.47 1.70
N GLN A 122 -6.18 -3.92 2.16
CA GLN A 122 -7.45 -3.34 1.71
C GLN A 122 -7.64 -1.89 2.16
N SER A 123 -7.11 -1.54 3.34
CA SER A 123 -7.20 -0.19 3.89
C SER A 123 -6.32 0.79 3.13
N PHE A 124 -5.11 0.39 2.74
CA PHE A 124 -4.25 1.21 1.86
C PHE A 124 -4.92 1.46 0.50
N SER A 125 -5.48 0.41 -0.12
CA SER A 125 -6.22 0.54 -1.38
C SER A 125 -7.41 1.49 -1.23
N ALA A 126 -8.20 1.36 -0.16
CA ALA A 126 -9.38 2.17 0.08
C ALA A 126 -9.04 3.63 0.29
N ILE A 127 -8.06 3.94 1.15
CA ILE A 127 -7.74 5.33 1.50
C ILE A 127 -7.11 6.07 0.32
N ILE A 128 -6.25 5.39 -0.45
CA ILE A 128 -5.65 5.97 -1.66
C ILE A 128 -6.74 6.27 -2.69
N SER A 129 -7.70 5.36 -2.86
CA SER A 129 -8.84 5.54 -3.77
C SER A 129 -9.75 6.67 -3.31
N LEU A 130 -10.06 6.74 -2.01
CA LEU A 130 -10.85 7.79 -1.40
C LEU A 130 -10.22 9.16 -1.64
N ILE A 131 -8.94 9.36 -1.28
CA ILE A 131 -8.23 10.63 -1.49
C ILE A 131 -8.21 10.96 -2.99
N SER A 132 -7.99 9.96 -3.84
CA SER A 132 -7.95 10.18 -5.28
C SER A 132 -9.28 10.67 -5.84
N LEU A 133 -10.39 10.22 -5.25
CA LEU A 133 -11.75 10.56 -5.64
C LEU A 133 -12.16 11.92 -5.05
N THR A 134 -11.91 12.17 -3.76
CA THR A 134 -12.45 13.34 -3.04
C THR A 134 -11.61 14.60 -3.21
N GLU A 135 -10.29 14.46 -3.36
CA GLU A 135 -9.37 15.61 -3.39
C GLU A 135 -8.98 15.98 -4.82
N LYS A 136 -9.07 17.28 -5.12
CA LYS A 136 -8.63 17.82 -6.41
C LYS A 136 -7.15 17.51 -6.64
N PRO A 137 -6.73 17.16 -7.88
CA PRO A 137 -5.32 17.02 -8.21
C PRO A 137 -4.54 18.28 -7.83
N ASN A 138 -3.35 18.09 -7.25
CA ASN A 138 -2.45 19.15 -6.78
C ASN A 138 -3.05 20.09 -5.71
N SER A 139 -4.12 19.72 -5.00
CA SER A 139 -4.59 20.50 -3.85
C SER A 139 -3.70 20.29 -2.63
N GLU A 140 -3.58 21.32 -1.79
CA GLU A 140 -2.86 21.25 -0.52
C GLU A 140 -3.39 20.11 0.37
N THR A 141 -4.72 19.98 0.48
CA THR A 141 -5.38 18.90 1.24
C THR A 141 -4.97 17.51 0.75
N ARG A 142 -4.87 17.31 -0.58
CA ARG A 142 -4.43 16.04 -1.18
C ARG A 142 -3.00 15.71 -0.75
N TYR A 143 -2.10 16.68 -0.82
CA TYR A 143 -0.71 16.51 -0.40
C TYR A 143 -0.61 16.17 1.07
N ILE A 144 -1.31 16.91 1.94
CA ILE A 144 -1.31 16.66 3.39
C ILE A 144 -1.78 15.24 3.70
N LYS A 145 -2.88 14.78 3.10
CA LYS A 145 -3.41 13.43 3.34
C LYS A 145 -2.44 12.33 2.88
N TYR A 146 -1.83 12.46 1.70
CA TYR A 146 -0.82 11.49 1.25
C TYR A 146 0.47 11.53 2.06
N GLU A 147 0.92 12.72 2.48
CA GLU A 147 2.10 12.86 3.35
C GLU A 147 1.85 12.22 4.71
N GLN A 148 0.64 12.39 5.28
CA GLN A 148 0.24 11.72 6.52
C GLN A 148 0.27 10.19 6.38
N ILE A 149 -0.20 9.62 5.27
CA ILE A 149 -0.12 8.18 5.01
C ILE A 149 1.35 7.73 4.95
N LEU A 150 2.19 8.48 4.23
CA LEU A 150 3.62 8.18 4.13
C LEU A 150 4.28 8.23 5.51
N SER A 151 4.11 9.32 6.25
CA SER A 151 4.81 9.56 7.51
C SER A 151 4.29 8.65 8.62
N ASN A 152 2.96 8.55 8.78
CA ASN A 152 2.37 7.87 9.93
C ASN A 152 2.25 6.37 9.76
N ASN A 153 2.14 5.88 8.52
CA ASN A 153 1.86 4.47 8.26
C ASN A 153 3.00 3.77 7.53
N VAL A 154 3.65 4.40 6.53
CA VAL A 154 4.71 3.74 5.77
C VAL A 154 6.06 3.86 6.47
N VAL A 155 6.53 5.08 6.75
CA VAL A 155 7.83 5.34 7.39
C VAL A 155 7.86 4.78 8.81
N LYS A 156 6.89 5.14 9.65
CA LYS A 156 6.74 4.54 10.99
C LYS A 156 6.55 3.03 10.92
N GLY A 157 5.84 2.52 9.91
CA GLY A 157 5.67 1.09 9.69
C GLY A 157 7.00 0.37 9.48
N PHE A 158 7.91 0.92 8.69
CA PHE A 158 9.26 0.36 8.52
C PHE A 158 10.07 0.35 9.82
N ILE A 159 9.94 1.41 10.63
CA ILE A 159 10.68 1.56 11.89
C ILE A 159 10.16 0.59 12.96
N PHE A 160 8.84 0.44 13.11
CA PHE A 160 8.25 -0.27 14.25
C PHE A 160 7.65 -1.65 13.93
N SER A 161 7.40 -1.97 12.65
CA SER A 161 6.71 -3.19 12.23
C SER A 161 7.30 -3.81 10.96
N GLY A 162 8.45 -3.29 10.50
CA GLY A 162 9.14 -3.77 9.32
C GLY A 162 9.92 -5.07 9.55
N ASP A 163 9.97 -5.61 10.77
CA ASP A 163 10.59 -6.90 11.07
C ASP A 163 9.89 -8.06 10.33
N LYS A 164 8.58 -7.96 10.14
CA LYS A 164 7.76 -8.97 9.45
C LYS A 164 7.79 -8.76 7.94
N ILE A 165 8.27 -9.78 7.22
CA ILE A 165 8.43 -9.74 5.75
C ILE A 165 7.11 -9.40 5.05
N VAL A 166 5.99 -10.00 5.46
CA VAL A 166 4.68 -9.76 4.82
C VAL A 166 4.27 -8.29 4.92
N ILE A 167 4.45 -7.69 6.10
CA ILE A 167 4.11 -6.29 6.35
C ILE A 167 5.05 -5.37 5.58
N ARG A 168 6.35 -5.64 5.61
CA ARG A 168 7.36 -4.91 4.84
C ARG A 168 7.04 -4.90 3.34
N ILE A 169 6.59 -6.02 2.77
CA ILE A 169 6.12 -6.09 1.37
C ILE A 169 4.98 -5.09 1.13
N ILE A 170 3.95 -5.08 1.98
CA ILE A 170 2.81 -4.16 1.84
C ILE A 170 3.27 -2.71 1.89
N LEU A 171 4.13 -2.35 2.85
CA LEU A 171 4.64 -0.98 2.99
C LEU A 171 5.44 -0.55 1.76
N LEU A 172 6.34 -1.41 1.25
CA LEU A 172 7.10 -1.15 0.03
C LEU A 172 6.20 -0.95 -1.20
N GLN A 173 5.10 -1.70 -1.31
CA GLN A 173 4.14 -1.57 -2.41
C GLN A 173 3.45 -0.20 -2.45
N GLN A 174 3.43 0.56 -1.35
CA GLN A 174 2.83 1.90 -1.32
C GLN A 174 3.77 2.98 -1.87
N ILE A 175 5.09 2.74 -1.81
CA ILE A 175 6.11 3.73 -2.19
C ILE A 175 5.93 4.26 -3.61
N PRO A 176 5.67 3.43 -4.64
CA PRO A 176 5.55 3.94 -6.00
C PRO A 176 4.41 4.94 -6.19
N LYS A 177 3.23 4.64 -5.63
CA LYS A 177 2.05 5.50 -5.72
C LYS A 177 2.22 6.78 -4.91
N LEU A 178 2.70 6.67 -3.66
CA LEU A 178 2.96 7.84 -2.82
C LEU A 178 4.01 8.76 -3.44
N SER A 179 5.06 8.20 -4.03
CA SER A 179 6.08 8.98 -4.73
C SER A 179 5.54 9.68 -5.98
N GLN A 180 4.59 9.08 -6.70
CA GLN A 180 3.89 9.74 -7.81
C GLN A 180 3.05 10.94 -7.33
N GLU A 181 2.37 10.82 -6.18
CA GLU A 181 1.50 11.88 -5.66
C GLU A 181 2.30 13.00 -4.95
N LEU A 182 3.38 12.66 -4.23
CA LEU A 182 4.13 13.60 -3.39
C LEU A 182 5.35 14.21 -4.08
N GLY A 183 5.87 13.58 -5.14
CA GLY A 183 7.02 14.10 -5.88
C GLY A 183 8.22 14.40 -4.98
N ILE A 184 8.77 15.60 -5.08
CA ILE A 184 9.98 16.02 -4.34
C ILE A 184 9.80 16.03 -2.82
N VAL A 185 8.57 16.07 -2.30
CA VAL A 185 8.29 16.01 -0.85
C VAL A 185 8.82 14.71 -0.24
N MET A 186 8.93 13.63 -1.03
CA MET A 186 9.54 12.36 -0.64
C MET A 186 10.97 12.52 -0.08
N VAL A 187 11.70 13.58 -0.48
CA VAL A 187 13.06 13.85 -0.01
C VAL A 187 13.14 14.00 1.51
N LYS A 188 12.07 14.49 2.17
CA LYS A 188 12.00 14.62 3.63
C LYS A 188 12.20 13.29 4.37
N TYR A 189 11.86 12.17 3.73
CA TYR A 189 11.88 10.82 4.30
C TYR A 189 12.91 9.93 3.60
N LEU A 190 13.80 10.52 2.79
CA LEU A 190 14.65 9.77 1.88
C LEU A 190 15.62 8.84 2.60
N HIS A 191 16.12 9.25 3.77
CA HIS A 191 17.03 8.43 4.55
C HIS A 191 16.35 7.13 5.00
N GLU A 192 15.19 7.23 5.64
CA GLU A 192 14.43 6.09 6.16
C GLU A 192 13.95 5.19 5.01
N LEU A 193 13.49 5.79 3.91
CA LEU A 193 13.00 5.05 2.75
C LEU A 193 14.13 4.30 2.04
N VAL A 194 15.27 4.94 1.77
CA VAL A 194 16.42 4.30 1.13
C VAL A 194 16.95 3.18 2.02
N GLN A 195 17.08 3.43 3.33
CA GLN A 195 17.51 2.40 4.26
C GLN A 195 16.56 1.19 4.24
N ALA A 196 15.25 1.42 4.43
CA ALA A 196 14.27 0.33 4.45
C ALA A 196 14.25 -0.46 3.13
N ILE A 197 14.31 0.21 1.98
CA ILE A 197 14.34 -0.45 0.67
C ILE A 197 15.63 -1.26 0.48
N CYS A 198 16.79 -0.69 0.82
CA CYS A 198 18.10 -1.36 0.67
C CYS A 198 18.20 -2.58 1.59
N ASP A 199 17.83 -2.44 2.86
CA ASP A 199 17.74 -3.55 3.82
C ASP A 199 16.85 -4.68 3.28
N SER A 200 15.79 -4.34 2.57
CA SER A 200 14.86 -5.31 1.97
C SER A 200 15.44 -6.07 0.78
N LEU A 201 16.36 -5.47 0.03
CA LEU A 201 17.09 -6.11 -1.07
C LEU A 201 18.26 -6.96 -0.58
N GLU A 202 18.73 -6.72 0.65
CA GLU A 202 19.81 -7.49 1.27
C GLU A 202 19.33 -8.74 2.01
N ILE A 203 18.04 -8.88 2.27
CA ILE A 203 17.47 -10.08 2.89
C ILE A 203 17.79 -11.33 2.05
N THR A 204 18.18 -12.42 2.72
CA THR A 204 18.65 -13.63 2.04
C THR A 204 17.51 -14.55 1.63
N PHE A 205 17.62 -15.19 0.47
CA PHE A 205 16.69 -16.25 0.06
C PHE A 205 16.85 -17.51 0.93
N GLU A 206 16.02 -17.65 1.95
CA GLU A 206 15.90 -18.89 2.73
C GLU A 206 15.22 -19.99 1.91
N PHE A 207 15.61 -21.25 2.15
CA PHE A 207 15.12 -22.40 1.38
C PHE A 207 13.60 -22.59 1.43
N THR A 208 12.94 -22.17 2.52
CA THR A 208 11.52 -22.37 2.81
C THR A 208 10.61 -21.21 2.39
N ASN A 209 11.14 -19.99 2.23
CA ASN A 209 10.34 -18.77 1.97
C ASN A 209 10.68 -18.05 0.66
N LYS A 210 11.29 -18.76 -0.30
CA LYS A 210 11.83 -18.17 -1.54
C LYS A 210 10.85 -17.26 -2.28
N GLU A 211 9.59 -17.71 -2.47
CA GLU A 211 8.59 -16.92 -3.22
C GLU A 211 8.26 -15.59 -2.51
N GLN A 212 8.20 -15.60 -1.18
CA GLN A 212 7.91 -14.42 -0.39
C GLN A 212 9.06 -13.42 -0.41
N ILE A 213 10.30 -13.89 -0.26
CA ILE A 213 11.48 -13.04 -0.38
C ILE A 213 11.61 -12.50 -1.81
N ILE A 214 11.28 -13.29 -2.83
CA ILE A 214 11.21 -12.81 -4.21
C ILE A 214 10.21 -11.64 -4.32
N LYS A 215 9.01 -11.77 -3.75
CA LYS A 215 8.00 -10.69 -3.72
C LYS A 215 8.53 -9.45 -2.99
N LEU A 216 9.26 -9.64 -1.89
CA LEU A 216 9.94 -8.57 -1.15
C LEU A 216 10.94 -7.82 -2.03
N HIS A 217 11.86 -8.53 -2.69
CA HIS A 217 12.85 -7.90 -3.56
C HIS A 217 12.18 -7.20 -4.74
N CYS A 218 11.12 -7.79 -5.32
CA CYS A 218 10.34 -7.14 -6.38
C CYS A 218 9.70 -5.83 -5.91
N ALA A 219 9.10 -5.82 -4.72
CA ALA A 219 8.49 -4.62 -4.15
C ALA A 219 9.55 -3.55 -3.83
N ALA A 220 10.69 -3.96 -3.27
CA ALA A 220 11.82 -3.09 -2.98
C ALA A 220 12.42 -2.47 -4.24
N ALA A 221 12.68 -3.28 -5.28
CA ALA A 221 13.20 -2.81 -6.56
C ALA A 221 12.26 -1.76 -7.21
N LYS A 222 10.95 -2.04 -7.27
CA LYS A 222 9.96 -1.08 -7.78
C LYS A 222 9.93 0.22 -6.96
N GLY A 223 10.01 0.12 -5.63
CA GLY A 223 10.13 1.28 -4.75
C GLY A 223 11.39 2.09 -5.04
N LEU A 224 12.54 1.42 -5.18
CA LEU A 224 13.84 2.03 -5.43
C LEU A 224 13.90 2.77 -6.77
N GLU A 225 13.40 2.15 -7.85
CA GLU A 225 13.28 2.81 -9.16
C GLU A 225 12.50 4.12 -9.04
N LYS A 226 11.37 4.09 -8.33
CA LYS A 226 10.52 5.27 -8.19
C LYS A 226 11.13 6.33 -7.26
N ILE A 227 11.83 5.93 -6.21
CA ILE A 227 12.56 6.86 -5.33
C ILE A 227 13.72 7.52 -6.09
N ILE A 228 14.51 6.76 -6.84
CA ILE A 228 15.63 7.33 -7.59
C ILE A 228 15.13 8.34 -8.62
N SER A 229 14.12 7.97 -9.42
CA SER A 229 13.58 8.88 -10.43
C SER A 229 12.93 10.16 -9.86
N THR A 230 12.37 10.08 -8.65
CA THR A 230 11.66 11.21 -8.04
C THR A 230 12.57 12.10 -7.19
N CYS A 231 13.54 11.50 -6.49
CA CYS A 231 14.45 12.19 -5.57
C CYS A 231 15.87 12.32 -6.12
N TRP A 232 16.07 12.16 -7.44
CA TRP A 232 17.38 12.07 -8.11
C TRP A 232 18.41 13.11 -7.67
N PRO A 233 18.09 14.39 -7.34
CA PRO A 233 19.09 15.37 -6.90
C PRO A 233 19.77 15.01 -5.58
N ARG A 234 19.12 14.18 -4.74
CA ARG A 234 19.61 13.80 -3.40
C ARG A 234 20.08 12.35 -3.32
N ILE A 235 19.88 11.55 -4.38
CA ILE A 235 20.31 10.15 -4.43
C ILE A 235 21.84 9.93 -4.32
N PRO A 236 22.72 10.79 -4.89
CA PRO A 236 24.15 10.48 -4.94
C PRO A 236 24.82 10.25 -3.58
N GLN A 237 24.27 10.79 -2.49
CA GLN A 237 24.77 10.54 -1.12
C GLN A 237 24.55 9.10 -0.65
N TYR A 238 23.60 8.37 -1.25
CA TYR A 238 23.28 6.98 -0.93
C TYR A 238 23.84 5.97 -1.94
N ARG A 239 24.58 6.43 -2.96
CA ARG A 239 25.00 5.60 -4.10
C ARG A 239 25.68 4.29 -3.71
N GLY A 240 26.59 4.32 -2.72
CA GLY A 240 27.32 3.14 -2.28
C GLY A 240 26.41 2.11 -1.62
N HIS A 241 25.47 2.57 -0.80
CA HIS A 241 24.48 1.70 -0.16
C HIS A 241 23.56 1.07 -1.21
N ILE A 242 22.97 1.88 -2.08
CA ILE A 242 22.09 1.42 -3.16
C ILE A 242 22.80 0.39 -4.04
N LEU A 243 24.03 0.70 -4.48
CA LEU A 243 24.81 -0.17 -5.36
C LEU A 243 25.13 -1.51 -4.69
N LYS A 244 25.57 -1.48 -3.42
CA LYS A 244 25.79 -2.70 -2.62
C LYS A 244 24.52 -3.55 -2.55
N SER A 245 23.39 -2.98 -2.15
CA SER A 245 22.16 -3.75 -1.94
C SER A 245 21.58 -4.32 -3.24
N VAL A 246 21.67 -3.57 -4.34
CA VAL A 246 21.28 -4.05 -5.68
C VAL A 246 22.19 -5.18 -6.15
N ALA A 247 23.51 -5.05 -5.95
CA ALA A 247 24.47 -6.12 -6.26
C ALA A 247 24.23 -7.38 -5.41
N THR A 248 23.92 -7.22 -4.12
CA THR A 248 23.54 -8.34 -3.24
C THR A 248 22.28 -9.04 -3.74
N SER A 249 21.21 -8.30 -4.04
CA SER A 249 19.98 -8.87 -4.60
C SER A 249 20.20 -9.56 -5.95
N TRP A 250 21.07 -9.01 -6.81
CA TRP A 250 21.44 -9.60 -8.09
C TRP A 250 22.14 -10.94 -7.90
N CYS A 251 23.16 -10.98 -7.03
CA CYS A 251 23.90 -12.18 -6.70
C CYS A 251 22.98 -13.33 -6.27
N GLN A 252 22.07 -13.00 -5.38
CA GLN A 252 21.07 -13.91 -4.89
C GLN A 252 20.12 -14.38 -6.00
N THR A 253 19.65 -13.47 -6.87
CA THR A 253 18.69 -13.79 -7.95
C THR A 253 19.31 -14.71 -9.00
N MET A 254 20.58 -14.52 -9.36
CA MET A 254 21.28 -15.37 -10.33
C MET A 254 21.55 -16.79 -9.79
N ARG A 255 21.72 -16.94 -8.47
CA ARG A 255 21.95 -18.24 -7.82
C ARG A 255 20.68 -19.09 -7.71
N ILE A 256 19.50 -18.50 -7.93
CA ILE A 256 18.24 -19.24 -7.90
C ILE A 256 17.81 -19.59 -9.32
N GLU A 257 17.53 -20.88 -9.54
CA GLU A 257 16.88 -21.42 -10.75
C GLU A 257 15.39 -21.03 -10.86
N SER A 258 15.04 -19.82 -10.45
CA SER A 258 13.67 -19.28 -10.56
C SER A 258 13.63 -18.35 -11.76
N ASN A 259 12.61 -18.51 -12.59
CA ASN A 259 12.43 -17.72 -13.80
C ASN A 259 11.86 -16.32 -13.46
N ASN A 260 12.57 -15.55 -12.64
CA ASN A 260 12.14 -14.21 -12.25
C ASN A 260 12.73 -13.14 -13.17
N ASP A 261 12.23 -13.12 -14.41
CA ASP A 261 12.63 -12.13 -15.43
C ASP A 261 12.36 -10.69 -15.00
N THR A 262 11.41 -10.49 -14.08
CA THR A 262 11.07 -9.15 -13.58
C THR A 262 12.23 -8.56 -12.80
N LEU A 263 12.78 -9.29 -11.80
CA LEU A 263 13.93 -8.82 -11.03
C LEU A 263 15.18 -8.69 -11.88
N LYS A 264 15.42 -9.66 -12.78
CA LYS A 264 16.57 -9.64 -13.69
C LYS A 264 16.57 -8.41 -14.61
N LYS A 265 15.40 -7.84 -14.92
CA LYS A 265 15.27 -6.58 -15.69
C LYS A 265 15.28 -5.33 -14.80
N SER A 266 14.70 -5.41 -13.61
CA SER A 266 14.53 -4.26 -12.71
C SER A 266 15.86 -3.83 -12.07
N LEU A 267 16.70 -4.78 -11.65
CA LEU A 267 17.96 -4.47 -10.96
C LEU A 267 18.98 -3.74 -11.87
N PRO A 268 19.23 -4.15 -13.13
CA PRO A 268 20.09 -3.38 -14.04
C PRO A 268 19.54 -1.99 -14.34
N LYS A 269 18.20 -1.87 -14.50
CA LYS A 269 17.53 -0.59 -14.68
C LYS A 269 17.76 0.36 -13.49
N ILE A 270 17.76 -0.14 -12.26
CA ILE A 270 18.11 0.64 -11.07
C ILE A 270 19.55 1.15 -11.14
N CYS A 271 20.51 0.30 -11.55
CA CYS A 271 21.90 0.72 -11.76
C CYS A 271 22.01 1.83 -12.82
N GLN A 272 21.28 1.71 -13.93
CA GLN A 272 21.24 2.75 -14.97
C GLN A 272 20.65 4.06 -14.42
N LEU A 273 19.54 4.01 -13.69
CA LEU A 273 18.94 5.18 -13.04
C LEU A 273 19.88 5.82 -12.03
N LEU A 274 20.62 5.01 -11.26
CA LEU A 274 21.62 5.50 -10.31
C LEU A 274 22.79 6.20 -11.03
N LYS A 275 23.29 5.62 -12.13
CA LYS A 275 24.31 6.24 -13.00
C LYS A 275 23.87 7.60 -13.52
N LEU A 276 22.64 7.68 -14.04
CA LEU A 276 22.06 8.94 -14.51
C LEU A 276 21.94 9.97 -13.39
N ALA A 277 21.40 9.58 -12.23
CA ALA A 277 21.25 10.47 -11.09
C ALA A 277 22.61 11.01 -10.60
N CYS A 278 23.64 10.17 -10.52
CA CYS A 278 24.98 10.60 -10.11
C CYS A 278 25.64 11.51 -11.16
N ALA A 279 25.53 11.18 -12.45
CA ALA A 279 26.08 12.00 -13.54
C ALA A 279 25.47 13.41 -13.57
N GLN A 280 24.14 13.52 -13.40
CA GLN A 280 23.44 14.81 -13.35
C GLN A 280 23.84 15.68 -12.15
N ASN A 281 24.41 15.07 -11.09
CA ASN A 281 24.88 15.77 -9.91
C ASN A 281 26.42 15.86 -9.83
N ASN A 282 27.13 15.60 -10.94
CA ASN A 282 28.60 15.63 -11.02
C ASN A 282 29.30 14.70 -10.01
N VAL A 283 28.68 13.58 -9.66
CA VAL A 283 29.25 12.56 -8.77
C VAL A 283 29.78 11.39 -9.60
N ASN A 284 31.08 11.14 -9.52
CA ASN A 284 31.72 10.02 -10.21
C ASN A 284 31.49 8.69 -9.45
N MET A 285 31.03 7.66 -10.18
CA MET A 285 30.83 6.29 -9.69
C MET A 285 31.80 5.25 -10.28
N GLU A 286 32.74 5.66 -11.13
CA GLU A 286 33.67 4.74 -11.82
C GLU A 286 34.43 3.85 -10.84
N LYS A 287 34.90 4.40 -9.72
CA LYS A 287 35.59 3.62 -8.67
C LYS A 287 34.69 2.58 -8.03
N ASP A 288 33.44 2.93 -7.76
CA ASP A 288 32.46 2.04 -7.14
C ASP A 288 32.08 0.89 -8.10
N ILE A 289 31.93 1.21 -9.39
CA ILE A 289 31.66 0.24 -10.46
C ILE A 289 32.85 -0.69 -10.70
N GLN A 290 34.06 -0.12 -10.76
CA GLN A 290 35.30 -0.88 -10.96
C GLN A 290 35.53 -1.87 -9.81
N ALA A 291 35.30 -1.44 -8.57
CA ALA A 291 35.40 -2.32 -7.40
C ALA A 291 34.45 -3.52 -7.49
N LEU A 292 33.22 -3.34 -8.02
CA LEU A 292 32.30 -4.46 -8.25
C LEU A 292 32.79 -5.42 -9.34
N LEU A 293 33.30 -4.90 -10.46
CA LEU A 293 33.81 -5.72 -11.56
C LEU A 293 35.07 -6.50 -11.16
N GLU A 294 35.91 -5.94 -10.28
CA GLU A 294 37.08 -6.62 -9.72
C GLU A 294 36.71 -7.79 -8.79
N LEU A 295 35.54 -7.74 -8.15
CA LEU A 295 35.05 -8.85 -7.32
C LEU A 295 34.63 -10.06 -8.15
N ASP A 296 33.82 -9.85 -9.19
CA ASP A 296 33.43 -10.89 -10.14
C ASP A 296 32.88 -10.27 -11.44
N HIS A 297 33.75 -10.13 -12.44
CA HIS A 297 33.40 -9.51 -13.71
C HIS A 297 32.23 -10.22 -14.40
N LYS A 298 32.25 -11.56 -14.47
CA LYS A 298 31.21 -12.32 -15.18
C LYS A 298 29.85 -12.17 -14.50
N MET A 299 29.85 -12.03 -13.18
CA MET A 299 28.62 -11.88 -12.41
C MET A 299 28.01 -10.48 -12.54
N PHE A 300 28.82 -9.43 -12.47
CA PHE A 300 28.33 -8.05 -12.36
C PHE A 300 28.29 -7.27 -13.67
N GLU A 301 29.00 -7.69 -14.71
CA GLU A 301 28.90 -7.07 -16.04
C GLU A 301 27.44 -6.98 -16.55
N PRO A 302 26.61 -8.05 -16.47
CA PRO A 302 25.21 -7.96 -16.92
C PRO A 302 24.32 -7.10 -16.03
N LEU A 303 24.72 -6.83 -14.78
CA LEU A 303 24.00 -5.93 -13.88
C LEU A 303 24.26 -4.45 -14.21
N LEU A 304 25.45 -4.16 -14.74
CA LEU A 304 25.93 -2.80 -14.95
C LEU A 304 25.65 -2.29 -16.37
N ASN A 305 25.38 -3.18 -17.32
CA ASN A 305 25.07 -2.86 -18.72
C ASN A 305 23.56 -2.61 -18.93
#